data_AF-A0A523VBZ7-F1
#
_entry.id   AF-A0A523VBZ7-F1
#
_cell.length_a   1.000
_cell.length_b   1.000
_cell.length_c   1.000
_cell.angle_alpha   90.00
_cell.angle_beta   90.00
_cell.angle_gamma   90.00
#
_symmetry.space_group_name_H-M   'P 1'
#
loop_
_entity.id
_entity.type
_entity.pdbx_description
1 polymer ?
#
loop_
_entity_poly.entity_id
_entity_poly.type
_entity_poly.pdbx_seq_one_letter_code
_entity_poly.pdbx_strand_id
1 'polypeptide(L)'
;MSASDLLDKEIIDKIETPSASVLLIRLLIEEGKTEIAVKACLKALEIFPDDMNIRRLLAETYFSQGHLDLAEKELDKLAHKIAELSSIFKLQAKVFRKEDRLREAVKALELYLAHHSSDKEATQLLSELSSPREEEQPVLPTSTLAEIYYN
;
A
#
# COMPACT_ATOMS: atom_id res chain seq x y z
N MET A 1 32.30 -5.15 -24.23
CA MET A 1 31.15 -6.07 -24.09
C MET A 1 31.70 -7.48 -24.00
N SER A 2 31.55 -8.12 -22.85
CA SER A 2 32.06 -9.46 -22.55
C SER A 2 31.13 -10.55 -23.09
N ALA A 3 31.62 -11.80 -23.17
CA ALA A 3 30.76 -12.95 -23.49
C ALA A 3 29.63 -13.13 -22.45
N SER A 4 29.88 -12.75 -21.19
CA SER A 4 28.86 -12.74 -20.14
C SER A 4 27.77 -11.71 -20.45
N ASP A 5 28.13 -10.50 -20.89
CA ASP A 5 27.15 -9.43 -21.17
C ASP A 5 26.21 -9.82 -22.32
N LEU A 6 26.73 -10.56 -23.30
CA LEU A 6 25.95 -11.08 -24.43
C LEU A 6 24.95 -12.14 -23.98
N LEU A 7 25.40 -13.07 -23.12
CA LEU A 7 24.54 -14.08 -22.54
C LEU A 7 23.44 -13.44 -21.68
N ASP A 8 23.79 -12.47 -20.84
CA ASP A 8 22.83 -11.74 -19.99
C ASP A 8 21.73 -11.09 -20.86
N LYS A 9 22.12 -10.45 -21.97
CA LYS A 9 21.17 -9.86 -22.92
C LYS A 9 20.24 -10.90 -23.55
N GLU A 10 20.76 -12.04 -23.97
CA GLU A 10 19.95 -13.09 -24.56
C GLU A 10 18.97 -13.71 -23.55
N ILE A 11 19.37 -13.82 -22.28
CA ILE A 11 18.50 -14.28 -21.20
C ILE A 11 17.39 -13.25 -20.96
N ILE A 12 17.71 -11.94 -20.87
CA ILE A 12 16.72 -10.87 -20.67
C ILE A 12 15.60 -10.94 -21.71
N ASP A 13 15.96 -11.13 -22.99
CA ASP A 13 14.99 -11.15 -24.09
C ASP A 13 14.08 -12.40 -24.07
N LYS A 14 14.45 -13.45 -23.34
CA LYS A 14 13.72 -14.73 -23.26
C LYS A 14 12.91 -14.91 -21.98
N ILE A 15 13.07 -14.03 -20.98
CA ILE A 15 12.32 -14.16 -19.73
C ILE A 15 10.89 -13.64 -19.91
N GLU A 16 9.92 -14.53 -19.69
CA GLU A 16 8.49 -14.24 -19.83
C GLU A 16 7.74 -14.29 -18.49
N THR A 17 8.44 -14.22 -17.36
CA THR A 17 7.80 -14.18 -16.04
C THR A 17 8.35 -13.06 -15.15
N PRO A 18 7.50 -12.40 -14.33
CA PRO A 18 7.97 -11.36 -13.43
C PRO A 18 8.97 -11.90 -12.39
N SER A 19 8.69 -13.08 -11.83
CA SER A 19 9.53 -13.69 -10.79
C SER A 19 10.95 -13.98 -11.28
N ALA A 20 11.10 -14.56 -12.49
CA ALA A 20 12.42 -14.80 -13.06
C ALA A 20 13.14 -13.49 -13.42
N SER A 21 12.39 -12.47 -13.89
CA SER A 21 12.94 -11.15 -14.18
C SER A 21 13.53 -10.52 -12.92
N VAL A 22 12.79 -10.55 -11.81
CA VAL A 22 13.23 -10.01 -10.51
C VAL A 22 14.50 -10.70 -10.02
N LEU A 23 14.60 -12.02 -10.14
CA LEU A 23 15.79 -12.77 -9.73
C LEU A 23 17.02 -12.38 -10.56
N LEU A 24 16.87 -12.31 -11.89
CA LEU A 24 17.96 -11.91 -12.78
C LEU A 24 18.42 -10.48 -12.48
N ILE A 25 17.48 -9.53 -12.34
CA ILE A 25 17.80 -8.13 -12.06
C ILE A 25 18.60 -8.02 -10.75
N ARG A 26 18.17 -8.72 -9.69
CA ARG A 26 18.90 -8.73 -8.40
C ARG A 26 20.32 -9.28 -8.56
N LEU A 27 20.48 -10.38 -9.28
CA LEU A 27 21.80 -10.97 -9.56
C LEU A 27 22.71 -9.97 -10.30
N LEU A 28 22.18 -9.30 -11.33
CA LEU A 28 22.94 -8.30 -12.08
C LEU A 28 23.36 -7.10 -11.20
N ILE A 29 22.50 -6.68 -10.27
CA ILE A 29 22.84 -5.62 -9.30
C ILE A 29 23.94 -6.09 -8.34
N GLU A 30 23.84 -7.32 -7.81
CA GLU A 30 24.84 -7.92 -6.92
C GLU A 30 26.22 -8.08 -7.59
N GLU A 31 26.23 -8.38 -8.89
CA GLU A 31 27.45 -8.44 -9.71
C GLU A 31 28.01 -7.05 -10.08
N GLY A 32 27.35 -5.96 -9.69
CA GLY A 32 27.73 -4.59 -10.04
C GLY A 32 27.44 -4.22 -11.50
N LYS A 33 26.74 -5.07 -12.25
CA LYS A 33 26.32 -4.85 -13.64
C LYS A 33 25.08 -3.95 -13.71
N THR A 34 25.11 -2.80 -13.03
CA THR A 34 23.95 -1.91 -12.86
C THR A 34 23.36 -1.42 -14.19
N GLU A 35 24.20 -1.16 -15.19
CA GLU A 35 23.75 -0.80 -16.55
C GLU A 35 22.93 -1.90 -17.25
N ILE A 36 23.27 -3.17 -17.03
CA ILE A 36 22.53 -4.30 -17.59
C ILE A 36 21.24 -4.51 -16.77
N ALA A 37 21.30 -4.32 -15.46
CA ALA A 37 20.13 -4.38 -14.58
C ALA A 37 19.06 -3.35 -14.98
N VAL A 38 19.45 -2.10 -15.28
CA VAL A 38 18.51 -1.07 -15.80
C VAL A 38 17.82 -1.54 -17.07
N LYS A 39 18.55 -2.11 -18.03
CA LYS A 39 17.97 -2.65 -19.28
C LYS A 39 17.01 -3.82 -19.00
N ALA A 40 17.38 -4.72 -18.10
CA ALA A 40 16.54 -5.82 -17.68
C ALA A 40 15.24 -5.34 -17.02
N CYS A 41 15.32 -4.35 -16.13
CA CYS A 41 14.15 -3.69 -15.52
C CYS A 41 13.23 -3.08 -16.57
N LEU A 42 13.77 -2.26 -17.48
CA LEU A 42 12.98 -1.61 -18.52
C LEU A 42 12.29 -2.63 -19.41
N LYS A 43 13.01 -3.67 -19.84
CA LYS A 43 12.45 -4.74 -20.66
C LYS A 43 11.34 -5.50 -19.95
N ALA A 44 11.56 -5.84 -18.68
CA ALA A 44 10.55 -6.54 -17.91
C ALA A 44 9.30 -5.68 -17.65
N LEU A 45 9.45 -4.36 -17.50
CA LEU A 45 8.32 -3.42 -17.37
C LEU A 45 7.56 -3.18 -18.69
N GLU A 46 8.13 -3.47 -19.86
CA GLU A 46 7.37 -3.51 -21.13
C GLU A 46 6.33 -4.65 -21.10
N ILE A 47 6.67 -5.78 -20.47
CA ILE A 47 5.82 -6.97 -20.38
C ILE A 47 4.90 -6.90 -19.16
N PHE A 48 5.42 -6.40 -18.04
CA PHE A 48 4.76 -6.34 -16.74
C PHE A 48 4.69 -4.90 -16.21
N PRO A 49 3.88 -4.02 -16.83
CA PRO A 49 3.89 -2.59 -16.53
C PRO A 49 3.46 -2.26 -15.10
N ASP A 50 2.68 -3.11 -14.44
CA ASP A 50 2.20 -2.90 -13.08
C ASP A 50 3.06 -3.59 -12.00
N ASP A 51 4.16 -4.25 -12.37
CA ASP A 51 4.99 -4.96 -11.38
C ASP A 51 5.77 -3.97 -10.49
N MET A 52 5.30 -3.85 -9.26
CA MET A 52 5.87 -2.95 -8.26
C MET A 52 7.28 -3.37 -7.81
N ASN A 53 7.63 -4.66 -7.87
CA ASN A 53 8.96 -5.12 -7.48
C ASN A 53 10.01 -4.72 -8.52
N ILE A 54 9.72 -4.92 -9.80
CA ILE A 54 10.61 -4.55 -10.89
C ILE A 54 10.78 -3.03 -10.93
N ARG A 55 9.68 -2.27 -10.77
CA ARG A 55 9.73 -0.81 -10.72
C ARG A 55 10.55 -0.30 -9.53
N ARG A 56 10.44 -0.94 -8.36
CA ARG A 56 11.27 -0.61 -7.18
C ARG A 56 12.75 -0.87 -7.46
N LEU A 57 13.09 -2.03 -8.04
CA LEU A 57 14.47 -2.34 -8.40
C LEU A 57 15.05 -1.32 -9.39
N LEU A 58 14.25 -0.85 -10.36
CA LEU A 58 14.68 0.20 -11.28
C LEU A 58 14.97 1.52 -10.56
N ALA A 59 14.08 1.94 -9.66
CA ALA A 59 14.27 3.15 -8.85
C ALA A 59 15.53 3.06 -7.96
N GLU A 60 15.71 1.94 -7.25
CA GLU A 60 16.88 1.68 -6.41
C GLU A 60 18.18 1.66 -7.24
N THR A 61 18.14 1.07 -8.44
CA THR A 61 19.30 1.04 -9.34
C THR A 61 19.65 2.45 -9.81
N TYR A 62 18.67 3.24 -10.28
CA TYR A 62 18.89 4.64 -10.65
C TYR A 62 19.43 5.48 -9.50
N PHE A 63 18.90 5.29 -8.28
CA PHE A 63 19.37 5.98 -7.09
C PHE A 63 20.84 5.64 -6.80
N SER A 64 21.21 4.37 -6.87
CA SER A 64 22.60 3.91 -6.65
C SER A 64 23.60 4.49 -7.67
N GLN A 65 23.12 4.79 -8.88
CA GLN A 65 23.92 5.41 -9.95
C GLN A 65 23.94 6.95 -9.86
N GLY A 66 23.21 7.56 -8.93
CA GLY A 66 23.09 9.02 -8.81
C GLY A 66 22.11 9.65 -9.80
N HIS A 67 21.32 8.86 -10.53
CA HIS A 67 20.29 9.34 -11.44
C HIS A 67 19.00 9.68 -10.69
N LEU A 68 19.06 10.72 -9.84
CA LEU A 68 17.99 11.10 -8.92
C LEU A 68 16.66 11.39 -9.63
N ASP A 69 16.68 12.15 -10.72
CA ASP A 69 15.47 12.48 -11.50
C ASP A 69 14.75 11.24 -12.06
N LEU A 70 15.51 10.20 -12.42
CA LEU A 70 14.95 8.95 -12.93
C LEU A 70 14.43 8.08 -11.80
N ALA A 71 15.14 8.04 -10.67
CA ALA A 71 14.69 7.35 -9.48
C ALA A 71 13.37 7.94 -8.96
N GLU A 72 13.28 9.26 -8.85
CA GLU A 72 12.07 9.99 -8.43
C GLU A 72 10.88 9.64 -9.31
N LYS A 73 11.03 9.67 -10.64
CA LYS A 73 9.95 9.31 -11.58
C LYS A 73 9.41 7.89 -11.37
N GLU A 74 10.28 6.93 -11.08
CA GLU A 74 9.84 5.55 -10.84
C GLU A 74 9.24 5.37 -9.44
N LEU A 75 9.73 6.12 -8.44
CA LEU A 75 9.14 6.18 -7.09
C LEU A 75 7.76 6.82 -7.11
N ASP A 76 7.55 7.88 -7.90
CA ASP A 76 6.25 8.53 -8.04
C ASP A 76 5.21 7.56 -8.58
N LYS A 77 5.56 6.80 -9.63
CA LYS A 77 4.67 5.77 -10.19
C LYS A 77 4.32 4.70 -9.15
N LEU A 78 5.29 4.28 -8.31
CA LEU A 78 5.02 3.37 -7.19
C LEU A 78 4.09 4.00 -6.15
N ALA A 79 4.34 5.24 -5.76
CA ALA A 79 3.54 5.95 -4.77
C ALA A 79 2.08 6.10 -5.23
N HIS A 80 1.86 6.42 -6.52
CA HIS A 80 0.53 6.45 -7.11
C HIS A 80 -0.16 5.09 -7.03
N LYS A 81 0.53 4.00 -7.39
CA LYS A 81 -0.05 2.65 -7.31
C LYS A 81 -0.38 2.23 -5.87
N ILE A 82 0.48 2.58 -4.91
CA ILE A 82 0.22 2.35 -3.48
C ILE A 82 -1.01 3.13 -3.03
N ALA A 83 -1.14 4.39 -3.43
CA ALA A 83 -2.29 5.21 -3.12
C ALA A 83 -3.58 4.61 -3.70
N GLU A 84 -3.57 4.09 -4.94
CA GLU A 84 -4.73 3.37 -5.51
C GLU A 84 -5.09 2.13 -4.68
N LEU A 85 -4.09 1.31 -4.34
CA LEU A 85 -4.29 0.07 -3.57
C LEU A 85 -4.73 0.33 -2.11
N SER A 86 -4.39 1.49 -1.54
CA SER A 86 -4.77 1.86 -0.17
C SER A 86 -6.29 1.92 0.05
N SER A 87 -7.08 1.98 -1.02
CA SER A 87 -8.56 1.83 -0.97
C SER A 87 -9.01 0.54 -0.28
N ILE A 88 -8.16 -0.50 -0.25
CA ILE A 88 -8.41 -1.73 0.51
C ILE A 88 -8.61 -1.47 2.00
N PHE A 89 -7.92 -0.48 2.57
CA PHE A 89 -8.04 -0.13 3.98
C PHE A 89 -9.41 0.49 4.29
N LYS A 90 -10.01 1.23 3.35
CA LYS A 90 -11.39 1.73 3.48
C LYS A 90 -12.39 0.56 3.53
N LEU A 91 -12.17 -0.49 2.75
CA LEU A 91 -13.01 -1.70 2.80
C LEU A 91 -12.81 -2.46 4.12
N GLN A 92 -11.56 -2.64 4.58
CA GLN A 92 -11.26 -3.27 5.86
C GLN A 92 -11.93 -2.52 7.03
N ALA A 93 -11.90 -1.19 7.03
CA ALA A 93 -12.60 -0.40 8.03
C ALA A 93 -14.11 -0.66 8.05
N LYS A 94 -14.74 -0.76 6.87
CA LYS A 94 -16.17 -1.10 6.75
C LYS A 94 -16.48 -2.50 7.29
N VAL A 95 -15.58 -3.48 7.06
CA VAL A 95 -15.70 -4.84 7.60
C VAL A 95 -15.60 -4.81 9.13
N PHE A 96 -14.54 -4.22 9.69
CA PHE A 96 -14.36 -4.13 11.14
C PHE A 96 -15.49 -3.38 11.84
N ARG A 97 -16.02 -2.32 11.24
CA ARG A 97 -17.20 -1.62 11.76
C ARG A 97 -18.43 -2.52 11.83
N LYS A 98 -18.68 -3.35 10.80
CA LYS A 98 -19.80 -4.30 10.81
C LYS A 98 -19.65 -5.39 11.87
N GLU A 99 -18.41 -5.73 12.23
CA GLU A 99 -18.09 -6.70 13.29
C GLU A 99 -18.00 -6.06 14.69
N ASP A 100 -18.37 -4.78 14.85
CA ASP A 100 -18.21 -3.97 16.07
C ASP A 100 -16.75 -3.86 16.59
N ARG A 101 -15.77 -4.14 15.73
CA ARG A 101 -14.33 -4.04 16.00
C ARG A 101 -13.84 -2.63 15.75
N LEU A 102 -14.34 -1.68 16.54
CA LEU A 102 -14.17 -0.24 16.30
C LEU A 102 -12.70 0.20 16.29
N ARG A 103 -11.87 -0.36 17.17
CA ARG A 103 -10.43 -0.02 17.24
C ARG A 103 -9.70 -0.38 15.95
N GLU A 104 -9.97 -1.55 15.38
CA GLU A 104 -9.39 -1.95 14.10
C GLU A 104 -9.97 -1.14 12.93
N ALA A 105 -11.26 -0.79 12.99
CA ALA A 105 -11.89 0.06 11.98
C ALA A 105 -11.23 1.45 11.90
N VAL A 106 -10.95 2.06 13.06
CA VAL A 106 -10.23 3.34 13.17
C VAL A 106 -8.82 3.21 12.56
N LYS A 107 -8.03 2.21 12.95
CA LYS A 107 -6.69 1.99 12.39
C LYS A 107 -6.68 1.82 10.87
N ALA A 108 -7.66 1.09 10.34
CA ALA A 108 -7.78 0.92 8.90
C ALA A 108 -8.14 2.23 8.18
N LEU A 109 -9.01 3.06 8.77
CA LEU A 109 -9.32 4.40 8.23
C LEU A 109 -8.12 5.34 8.26
N GLU A 110 -7.30 5.30 9.32
CA GLU A 110 -6.06 6.08 9.40
C GLU A 110 -5.08 5.71 8.27
N LEU A 111 -4.90 4.41 8.00
CA LEU A 111 -4.07 3.94 6.88
C LEU A 111 -4.62 4.38 5.52
N TYR A 112 -5.94 4.37 5.34
CA TYR A 112 -6.57 4.87 4.12
C TYR A 112 -6.34 6.38 3.95
N LEU A 113 -6.61 7.17 4.99
CA LEU A 113 -6.51 8.63 4.97
C LEU A 113 -5.07 9.13 4.87
N ALA A 114 -4.07 8.32 5.22
CA ALA A 114 -2.67 8.64 4.96
C ALA A 114 -2.35 8.83 3.47
N HIS A 115 -3.13 8.20 2.58
CA HIS A 115 -3.02 8.35 1.13
C HIS A 115 -4.16 9.19 0.51
N HIS A 116 -5.30 9.32 1.21
CA HIS A 116 -6.51 10.01 0.72
C HIS A 116 -6.98 11.09 1.70
N SER A 117 -6.09 12.00 2.08
CA SER A 117 -6.33 13.00 3.14
C SER A 117 -7.51 13.94 2.89
N SER A 118 -7.96 14.09 1.64
CA SER A 118 -9.11 14.91 1.25
C SER A 118 -10.45 14.15 1.19
N ASP A 119 -10.50 12.85 1.51
CA ASP A 119 -11.76 12.09 1.53
C ASP A 119 -12.60 12.46 2.76
N LYS A 120 -13.55 13.37 2.55
CA LYS A 120 -14.48 13.85 3.59
C LYS A 120 -15.33 12.74 4.21
N GLU A 121 -15.76 11.75 3.43
CA GLU A 121 -16.58 10.64 3.93
C GLU A 121 -15.77 9.80 4.93
N ALA A 122 -14.53 9.47 4.57
CA ALA A 122 -13.64 8.71 5.44
C ALA A 122 -13.23 9.50 6.70
N THR A 123 -12.99 10.82 6.58
CA THR A 123 -12.72 11.68 7.74
C THR A 123 -13.92 11.74 8.69
N GLN A 124 -15.14 11.88 8.16
CA GLN A 124 -16.35 11.89 8.98
C GLN A 124 -16.53 10.54 9.69
N LEU A 125 -16.39 9.44 8.97
CA LEU A 125 -16.51 8.10 9.55
C LEU A 125 -15.48 7.85 10.65
N LEU A 126 -14.24 8.33 10.48
CA LEU A 126 -13.21 8.26 11.50
C LEU A 126 -13.62 9.03 12.77
N SER A 127 -14.19 10.23 12.61
CA SER A 127 -14.71 11.03 13.73
C SER A 127 -15.85 10.33 14.47
N GLU A 128 -16.80 9.74 13.74
CA GLU A 128 -17.93 8.98 14.30
C GLU A 128 -17.46 7.79 15.13
N LEU A 129 -16.48 7.03 14.62
CA LEU A 129 -15.95 5.83 15.29
C LEU A 129 -15.02 6.15 16.46
N SER A 130 -14.38 7.32 16.46
CA SER A 130 -13.47 7.76 17.52
C SER A 130 -14.18 8.53 18.64
N SER A 131 -15.40 8.99 18.38
CA SER A 131 -16.23 9.59 19.41
C SER A 131 -16.61 8.53 20.43
N PRO A 132 -16.47 8.77 21.75
CA PRO A 132 -17.01 7.86 22.74
C PRO A 132 -18.49 7.69 22.43
N ARG A 133 -18.95 6.44 22.25
CA ARG A 133 -20.38 6.15 22.22
C ARG A 133 -20.95 6.84 23.45
N GLU A 134 -21.90 7.76 23.26
CA GLU A 134 -22.76 8.16 24.37
C GLU A 134 -23.27 6.84 24.94
N GLU A 135 -22.78 6.48 26.13
CA GLU A 135 -23.38 5.40 26.89
C GLU A 135 -24.85 5.75 26.91
N GLU A 136 -25.69 4.93 26.27
CA GLU A 136 -27.13 5.02 26.43
C GLU A 136 -27.34 5.02 27.94
N GLN A 137 -27.59 6.21 28.49
CA GLN A 137 -27.85 6.35 29.90
C GLN A 137 -28.98 5.37 30.16
N PRO A 138 -28.81 4.40 31.09
CA PRO A 138 -29.88 3.48 31.37
C PRO A 138 -31.06 4.37 31.75
N VAL A 139 -32.09 4.36 30.90
CA VAL A 139 -33.32 5.08 31.15
C VAL A 139 -33.88 4.35 32.36
N LEU A 140 -33.51 4.81 33.56
CA LEU A 140 -34.04 4.27 34.79
C LEU A 140 -35.54 4.45 34.65
N PRO A 141 -36.34 3.38 34.64
CA PRO A 141 -37.77 3.55 34.73
C PRO A 141 -38.01 4.19 36.09
N THR A 142 -38.24 5.51 36.12
CA THR A 142 -38.67 6.22 37.32
C THR A 142 -40.14 5.93 37.63
N SER A 143 -40.55 4.67 37.48
CA SER A 143 -41.82 4.21 38.02
C SER A 143 -41.59 3.48 39.32
N THR A 144 -42.46 3.77 40.29
CA THR A 144 -42.88 2.86 41.36
C THR A 144 -41.89 2.55 42.49
N LEU A 145 -41.60 3.52 43.37
CA LEU A 145 -41.33 3.18 44.78
C LEU A 145 -41.65 4.27 45.83
N ALA A 146 -42.27 5.40 45.44
CA ALA A 146 -42.67 6.44 46.40
C ALA A 146 -44.14 6.36 46.85
N GLU A 147 -45.00 5.55 46.22
CA GLU A 147 -46.44 5.52 46.55
C GLU A 147 -46.85 4.41 47.53
N ILE A 148 -45.94 3.54 47.97
CA ILE A 148 -46.30 2.38 48.82
C ILE A 148 -46.07 2.63 50.33
N TYR A 149 -45.65 3.84 50.72
CA TYR A 149 -45.40 4.19 52.14
C TYR A 149 -46.47 5.09 52.78
N TYR A 150 -47.58 5.34 52.10
CA TYR A 150 -48.75 6.01 52.68
C TYR A 150 -50.00 5.13 52.53
N ASN A 151 -50.19 4.19 53.47
CA ASN A 151 -51.49 3.74 53.95
C ASN A 151 -51.34 3.05 55.30
#